data_AF-A0A962IA75-F1
#
_entry.id   AF-A0A962IA75-F1
#
_cell.length_a   1.000
_cell.length_b   1.000
_cell.length_c   1.000
_cell.angle_alpha   90.00
_cell.angle_beta   90.00
_cell.angle_gamma   90.00
#
_symmetry.space_group_name_H-M   'P 1'
#
loop_
_entity.id
_entity.type
_entity.pdbx_description
1 polymer ?
#
loop_
_entity_poly.entity_id
_entity_poly.type
_entity_poly.pdbx_seq_one_letter_code
_entity_poly.pdbx_strand_id
1 'polypeptide(L)'
;MQNATFDQLWQRYDWREIKNCPGRFVLRDGLSTLSPCELAGCEALSSNQYESSSRDPVHVVRFGDGGGLISYQKPTGEFLHTLNTASGMERKLRALGIQT
;
A
#
# COMPACT_ATOMS: atom_id res chain seq x y z
N MET A 1 -4.08 3.77 19.47
CA MET A 1 -3.86 3.00 18.24
C MET A 1 -2.53 3.44 17.66
N GLN A 2 -1.54 2.55 17.59
CA GLN A 2 -0.27 2.89 16.96
C GLN A 2 -0.44 2.74 15.45
N ASN A 3 -0.40 3.86 14.72
CA ASN A 3 -0.39 3.81 13.26
C ASN A 3 1.00 3.34 12.83
N ALA A 4 1.07 2.37 11.92
CA ALA A 4 2.33 1.91 11.35
C ALA A 4 3.10 3.08 10.70
N THR A 5 4.39 2.89 10.48
CA THR A 5 5.29 3.84 9.79
C THR A 5 5.99 3.16 8.62
N PHE A 6 6.51 3.97 7.70
CA PHE A 6 7.29 3.50 6.56
C PHE A 6 8.49 2.68 7.03
N ASP A 7 9.27 3.20 7.98
CA ASP A 7 10.50 2.56 8.45
C ASP A 7 10.25 1.20 9.09
N GLN A 8 9.16 1.06 9.86
CA GLN A 8 8.78 -0.22 10.46
C GLN A 8 8.51 -1.28 9.39
N LEU A 9 7.76 -0.94 8.33
CA LEU A 9 7.47 -1.91 7.27
C LEU A 9 8.68 -2.15 6.38
N TRP A 10 9.47 -1.11 6.10
CA TRP A 10 10.71 -1.19 5.33
C TRP A 10 11.69 -2.18 5.94
N GLN A 11 11.82 -2.18 7.28
CA GLN A 11 12.70 -3.11 8.00
C GLN A 11 12.15 -4.54 8.12
N ARG A 12 10.82 -4.69 8.10
CA ARG A 12 10.14 -5.97 8.38
C ARG A 12 10.03 -6.90 7.18
N TYR A 13 9.98 -6.36 5.97
CA TYR A 13 9.78 -7.14 4.74
C TYR A 13 10.82 -6.79 3.68
N ASP A 14 11.01 -7.66 2.70
CA ASP A 14 11.88 -7.40 1.57
C ASP A 14 11.15 -6.60 0.49
N TRP A 15 11.53 -5.33 0.37
CA TRP A 15 10.96 -4.39 -0.58
C TRP A 15 11.93 -4.12 -1.72
N ARG A 16 11.38 -3.93 -2.91
CA ARG A 16 12.13 -3.51 -4.09
C ARG A 16 11.56 -2.22 -4.65
N GLU A 17 12.40 -1.23 -4.88
CA GLU A 17 11.99 0.01 -5.54
C GLU A 17 11.46 -0.28 -6.96
N ILE A 18 10.36 0.37 -7.31
CA ILE A 18 9.81 0.30 -8.65
C ILE A 18 10.60 1.26 -9.55
N LYS A 19 11.20 0.73 -10.62
CA LYS A 19 12.00 1.52 -11.57
C LYS A 19 11.24 2.76 -12.04
N ASN A 20 11.90 3.93 -12.00
CA ASN A 20 11.35 5.23 -12.39
C ASN A 20 10.09 5.66 -11.60
N CYS A 21 9.82 5.06 -10.44
CA CYS A 21 8.70 5.40 -9.58
C CYS A 21 9.20 5.75 -8.17
N PRO A 22 9.86 6.91 -7.99
CA PRO A 22 10.50 7.26 -6.72
C PRO A 22 9.50 7.28 -5.57
N GLY A 23 9.93 6.72 -4.44
CA GLY A 23 9.14 6.60 -3.21
C GLY A 23 8.08 5.50 -3.27
N ARG A 24 8.18 4.53 -4.19
CA ARG A 24 7.27 3.40 -4.32
C ARG A 24 8.04 2.08 -4.41
N PHE A 25 7.68 1.16 -3.53
CA PHE A 25 8.41 -0.10 -3.34
C PHE A 25 7.43 -1.27 -3.33
N VAL A 26 7.67 -2.28 -4.16
CA VAL A 26 6.85 -3.48 -4.23
C VAL A 26 7.44 -4.56 -3.32
N LEU A 27 6.59 -5.39 -2.72
CA LEU A 27 7.04 -6.57 -2.00
C LEU A 27 7.78 -7.50 -2.98
N ARG A 28 8.99 -7.98 -2.61
CA ARG A 28 9.86 -8.69 -3.55
C ARG A 28 9.24 -9.96 -4.12
N ASP A 29 8.53 -10.71 -3.27
CA ASP A 29 7.88 -11.97 -3.65
C ASP A 29 6.59 -11.78 -4.47
N GLY A 30 6.19 -10.51 -4.69
CA GLY A 30 5.07 -10.17 -5.55
C GLY A 30 3.74 -10.22 -4.84
N LEU A 31 2.91 -11.22 -5.17
CA LEU A 31 1.57 -11.39 -4.60
C LEU A 31 1.67 -11.96 -3.18
N SER A 32 0.79 -11.49 -2.30
CA SER A 32 0.75 -11.86 -0.89
C SER A 32 -0.68 -12.26 -0.50
N THR A 33 -0.80 -13.27 0.35
CA THR A 33 -2.08 -13.64 0.97
C THR A 33 -2.43 -12.75 2.16
N LEU A 34 -1.48 -11.98 2.69
CA LEU A 34 -1.74 -11.02 3.76
C LEU A 34 -2.55 -9.84 3.21
N SER A 35 -3.59 -9.44 3.94
CA SER A 35 -4.28 -8.19 3.67
C SER A 35 -3.40 -6.98 4.01
N PRO A 36 -3.72 -5.78 3.51
CA PRO A 36 -2.96 -4.57 3.81
C PRO A 36 -2.91 -4.25 5.32
N CYS A 37 -4.00 -4.51 6.04
CA CYS A 37 -4.05 -4.30 7.49
C CYS A 37 -3.20 -5.32 8.25
N GLU A 38 -3.26 -6.60 7.88
CA GLU A 38 -2.39 -7.63 8.47
C GLU A 38 -0.92 -7.34 8.20
N LEU A 39 -0.58 -6.91 6.98
CA LEU A 39 0.79 -6.53 6.60
C LEU A 39 1.28 -5.33 7.42
N ALA A 40 0.43 -4.33 7.62
CA ALA A 40 0.70 -3.14 8.41
C ALA A 40 0.61 -3.35 9.94
N GLY A 41 0.04 -4.46 10.40
CA GLY A 41 -0.25 -4.70 11.81
C GLY A 41 -1.34 -3.78 12.39
N CYS A 42 -2.29 -3.33 11.56
CA CYS A 42 -3.43 -2.51 12.00
C CYS A 42 -4.76 -3.27 11.91
N GLU A 43 -5.82 -2.68 12.46
CA GLU A 43 -7.17 -3.24 12.37
C GLU A 43 -7.76 -3.06 10.96
N ALA A 44 -8.58 -4.02 10.50
CA ALA A 44 -9.18 -4.03 9.17
C ALA A 44 -9.92 -2.73 8.80
N LEU A 45 -10.56 -2.08 9.79
CA LEU A 45 -11.29 -0.81 9.62
C LEU A 45 -10.38 0.38 9.24
N SER A 46 -9.06 0.23 9.36
CA SER A 46 -8.08 1.26 8.97
C SER A 46 -7.67 1.19 7.49
N SER A 47 -8.12 0.17 6.75
CA SER A 47 -7.97 0.09 5.29
C SER A 47 -9.24 0.60 4.61
N ASN A 48 -9.09 1.61 3.77
CA ASN A 48 -10.17 2.06 2.90
C ASN A 48 -10.05 1.39 1.53
N GLN A 49 -11.15 0.81 1.06
CA GLN A 49 -11.26 0.27 -0.29
C GLN A 49 -11.82 1.32 -1.23
N TYR A 50 -11.21 1.46 -2.40
CA TYR A 50 -11.62 2.37 -3.45
C TYR A 50 -11.79 1.62 -4.77
N GLU A 51 -12.87 1.96 -5.46
CA GLU A 51 -12.91 1.78 -6.92
C GLU A 51 -11.96 2.79 -7.54
N SER A 52 -11.19 2.36 -8.54
CA SER A 52 -10.25 3.25 -9.21
C SER A 52 -10.19 2.92 -10.69
N SER A 53 -9.41 3.70 -11.44
CA SER A 53 -9.14 3.42 -12.85
C SER A 53 -8.37 2.12 -13.09
N SER A 54 -7.85 1.46 -12.05
CA SER A 54 -7.33 0.09 -12.18
C SER A 54 -8.45 -0.94 -12.27
N ARG A 55 -8.21 -2.01 -13.04
CA ARG A 55 -9.14 -3.17 -13.13
C ARG A 55 -9.36 -3.88 -11.80
N ASP A 56 -8.43 -3.75 -10.87
CA ASP A 56 -8.44 -4.39 -9.55
C ASP A 56 -8.86 -3.38 -8.46
N PRO A 57 -9.65 -3.79 -7.44
CA PRO A 57 -9.93 -2.97 -6.26
C PRO A 57 -8.64 -2.50 -5.56
N VAL A 58 -8.63 -1.23 -5.14
CA VAL A 58 -7.47 -0.63 -4.47
C VAL A 58 -7.77 -0.45 -2.99
N HIS A 59 -6.87 -0.96 -2.16
CA HIS A 59 -6.91 -0.82 -0.71
C HIS A 59 -5.79 0.10 -0.26
N VAL A 60 -6.13 1.06 0.61
CA VAL A 60 -5.21 2.09 1.07
C VAL A 60 -5.15 2.07 2.59
N VAL A 61 -3.94 1.91 3.13
CA VAL A 61 -3.64 2.08 4.55
C VAL A 61 -2.70 3.26 4.70
N ARG A 62 -3.13 4.29 5.43
CA ARG A 62 -2.32 5.47 5.73
C ARG A 62 -1.55 5.30 7.04
N PHE A 63 -0.32 5.76 7.02
CA PHE A 63 0.58 5.72 8.17
C PHE A 63 0.59 7.07 8.89
N GLY A 64 1.04 7.07 10.15
CA GLY A 64 1.11 8.29 10.96
C GLY A 64 2.15 9.29 10.46
N ASP A 65 3.12 8.84 9.67
CA ASP A 65 4.19 9.63 9.05
C ASP A 65 3.84 10.14 7.64
N GLY A 66 2.60 9.94 7.20
CA GLY A 66 2.08 10.38 5.90
C GLY A 66 2.29 9.39 4.76
N GLY A 67 3.15 8.37 4.92
CA GLY A 67 3.30 7.28 3.97
C GLY A 67 2.14 6.28 4.03
N GLY A 68 2.35 5.10 3.43
CA GLY A 68 1.35 4.05 3.52
C GLY A 68 1.49 2.91 2.53
N LEU A 69 0.54 1.98 2.61
CA LEU A 69 0.34 0.93 1.64
C LEU A 69 -0.72 1.33 0.61
N ILE A 70 -0.42 1.04 -0.65
CA ILE A 70 -1.40 0.97 -1.74
C ILE A 70 -1.35 -0.46 -2.23
N SER A 71 -2.47 -1.16 -2.12
CA SER A 71 -2.55 -2.59 -2.44
C SER A 71 -3.65 -2.87 -3.46
N TYR A 72 -3.34 -3.67 -4.47
CA TYR A 72 -4.31 -4.09 -5.48
C TYR A 72 -4.77 -5.50 -5.16
N GLN A 73 -6.07 -5.70 -4.95
CA GLN A 73 -6.62 -7.02 -4.69
C GLN A 73 -6.90 -7.75 -6.01
N LYS A 74 -6.30 -8.92 -6.17
CA LYS A 74 -6.48 -9.77 -7.35
C LYS A 74 -7.80 -10.56 -7.25
N PRO A 75 -8.37 -11.00 -8.38
CA PRO A 75 -9.55 -11.87 -8.38
C PRO A 75 -9.36 -13.17 -7.58
N THR A 76 -8.12 -13.63 -7.42
CA THR A 76 -7.75 -14.80 -6.60
C THR A 76 -7.81 -14.54 -5.10
N GLY A 77 -7.99 -13.28 -4.68
CA GLY A 77 -7.98 -12.85 -3.28
C GLY A 77 -6.61 -12.38 -2.77
N GLU A 78 -5.54 -12.63 -3.52
CA GLU A 78 -4.18 -12.18 -3.18
C GLU A 78 -4.00 -10.68 -3.44
N PHE A 79 -3.02 -10.08 -2.78
CA PHE A 79 -2.74 -8.66 -2.86
C PHE A 79 -1.37 -8.39 -3.49
N LEU A 80 -1.32 -7.40 -4.37
CA LEU A 80 -0.07 -6.76 -4.78
C LEU A 80 0.16 -5.51 -3.94
N HIS A 81 1.08 -5.58 -2.99
CA HIS A 81 1.37 -4.45 -2.10
C HIS A 81 2.45 -3.52 -2.68
N THR A 82 2.21 -2.22 -2.56
CA THR A 82 3.23 -1.20 -2.70
C THR A 82 3.34 -0.42 -1.40
N LEU A 83 4.53 -0.38 -0.80
CA LEU A 83 4.90 0.54 0.27
C LEU A 83 5.31 1.88 -0.36
N ASN A 84 4.82 2.98 0.21
CA ASN A 84 5.01 4.31 -0.36
C ASN A 84 5.47 5.29 0.71
N THR A 85 6.41 6.16 0.35
CA THR A 85 6.63 7.41 1.08
C THR A 85 5.42 8.33 0.91
N ALA A 86 5.30 9.37 1.74
CA ALA A 86 4.18 10.33 1.66
C ALA A 86 4.00 10.90 0.24
N SER A 87 5.08 11.42 -0.36
CA SER A 87 5.04 11.98 -1.72
C SER A 87 4.81 10.93 -2.82
N GLY A 88 5.27 9.69 -2.61
CA GLY A 88 4.99 8.55 -3.48
C GLY A 88 3.50 8.20 -3.52
N MET A 89 2.90 8.15 -2.34
CA MET A 89 1.50 7.83 -2.13
C MET A 89 0.59 8.90 -2.74
N GLU A 90 0.80 10.18 -2.40
CA GLU A 90 -0.02 11.29 -2.89
C GLU A 90 -0.07 11.36 -4.41
N ARG A 91 1.09 11.26 -5.08
CA ARG A 91 1.17 11.22 -6.54
C ARG A 91 0.38 10.06 -7.12
N LYS A 92 0.46 8.88 -6.50
CA LYS A 92 -0.21 7.68 -7.00
C LYS A 92 -1.72 7.74 -6.78
N LEU A 93 -2.18 8.17 -5.62
CA LEU A 93 -3.61 8.33 -5.33
C LEU A 93 -4.25 9.36 -6.27
N ARG A 94 -3.58 10.50 -6.51
CA ARG A 94 -4.01 11.50 -7.50
C ARG A 94 -4.14 10.89 -8.89
N ALA A 95 -3.15 10.10 -9.33
CA ALA A 95 -3.20 9.42 -10.63
C ALA A 95 -4.30 8.34 -10.72
N LEU A 96 -4.73 7.79 -9.59
CA LEU A 96 -5.85 6.85 -9.50
C LEU A 96 -7.22 7.55 -9.39
N GLY A 97 -7.25 8.88 -9.26
CA GLY A 97 -8.49 9.64 -9.02
C GLY A 97 -9.03 9.49 -7.60
N ILE A 98 -8.24 8.95 -6.67
CA ILE A 98 -8.65 8.75 -5.28
C ILE A 98 -8.36 10.05 -4.52
N GLN A 99 -9.43 10.75 -4.15
CA GLN A 99 -9.38 11.89 -3.24
C GLN A 99 -9.50 11.37 -1.81
N THR A 100 -8.56 11.78 -0.95
CA THR A 100 -8.49 11.41 0.47
C THR A 100 -8.36 12.65 1.31
#